data_AF-A0AA91A698-F1
#
_entry.id   AF-A0AA91A698-F1
#
_cell.length_a   1.000
_cell.length_b   1.000
_cell.length_c   1.000
_cell.angle_alpha   90.00
_cell.angle_beta   90.00
_cell.angle_gamma   90.00
#
_symmetry.space_group_name_H-M   'P 1'
#
loop_
_entity.id
_entity.type
_entity.pdbx_description
1 polymer ?
#
loop_
_entity_poly.entity_id
_entity_poly.type
_entity_poly.pdbx_seq_one_letter_code
_entity_poly.pdbx_strand_id
1 'polypeptide(L)' 'MIKPVTMYSVVCDRCGKTFIEEFNGIGAWLDEGTAKEQAMESEWAEIGNKHYCPDCYEFDDELDEYVPKKKGGSNERA' A
#
# COMPACT_ATOMS: atom_id res chain seq x y z
N MET A 1 26.93 9.40 16.03
CA MET A 1 25.93 10.47 16.16
C MET A 1 24.82 10.18 15.17
N ILE A 2 23.57 10.23 15.60
CA ILE A 2 22.39 10.02 14.73
C ILE A 2 21.76 11.40 14.49
N LYS A 3 21.30 11.66 13.25
CA LYS A 3 20.64 12.92 12.86
C LYS A 3 19.32 12.62 12.13
N PRO A 4 18.29 13.45 12.29
CA PRO A 4 17.05 13.29 11.54
C PRO A 4 17.27 13.56 10.05
N VAL A 5 16.54 12.82 9.21
CA VAL A 5 16.49 12.97 7.76
C VAL A 5 15.06 12.86 7.27
N THR A 6 14.76 13.41 6.09
CA THR A 6 13.49 13.21 5.40
C THR A 6 13.61 12.00 4.49
N MET A 7 12.58 11.14 4.48
CA MET A 7 12.51 9.90 3.70
C MET A 7 11.10 9.70 3.15
N TYR A 8 10.93 8.78 2.21
CA TYR A 8 9.66 8.44 1.56
C TYR A 8 9.07 7.17 2.17
N SER A 9 7.80 7.22 2.57
CA SER A 9 7.04 6.05 3.03
C SER A 9 5.84 5.82 2.11
N VAL A 10 5.51 4.56 1.82
CA VAL A 10 4.28 4.22 1.09
C VAL A 10 3.11 4.13 2.08
N VAL A 11 2.01 4.81 1.78
CA VAL A 11 0.81 4.84 2.62
C VAL A 11 -0.38 4.39 1.78
N CYS A 12 -1.21 3.51 2.36
CA CYS A 12 -2.39 3.00 1.68
C CYS A 12 -3.43 4.12 1.53
N ASP A 13 -3.80 4.44 0.29
CA ASP A 13 -4.80 5.46 -0.05
C ASP A 13 -6.22 5.15 0.48
N ARG A 14 -6.49 3.88 0.85
CA ARG A 14 -7.78 3.44 1.40
C ARG A 14 -7.84 3.47 2.92
N CYS A 15 -6.89 2.83 3.61
CA CYS A 15 -6.93 2.64 5.07
C CYS A 15 -5.90 3.49 5.84
N GLY A 16 -4.98 4.16 5.16
CA GLY A 16 -3.93 4.97 5.80
C GLY A 16 -2.83 4.16 6.48
N LYS A 17 -2.82 2.82 6.38
CA LYS A 17 -1.71 1.98 6.86
C LYS A 17 -0.44 2.38 6.13
N THR A 18 0.67 2.51 6.86
CA THR A 18 2.01 2.68 6.28
C THR A 18 2.60 1.31 5.96
N PHE A 19 3.23 1.18 4.80
CA PHE A 19 4.00 0.00 4.45
C PHE A 19 5.22 -0.13 5.37
N ILE A 20 5.41 -1.32 5.94
CA ILE A 20 6.59 -1.71 6.71
C ILE A 20 7.09 -3.00 6.07
N GLU A 21 8.33 -2.99 5.60
CA GLU A 21 9.04 -4.19 5.18
C GLU A 21 9.32 -5.03 6.44
N GLU A 22 8.62 -6.16 6.58
CA GLU A 22 8.53 -6.88 7.86
C GLU A 22 9.82 -7.59 8.27
N PHE A 23 10.69 -7.97 7.32
CA PHE A 23 11.90 -8.73 7.64
C PHE A 23 12.94 -7.87 8.38
N ASN A 24 13.19 -6.64 7.91
CA ASN A 24 14.13 -5.71 8.55
C ASN A 24 13.44 -4.59 9.36
N GLY A 25 12.12 -4.47 9.28
CA GLY A 25 11.34 -3.41 9.95
C GLY A 25 11.54 -2.03 9.32
N ILE A 26 11.82 -1.96 8.02
CA ILE A 26 12.05 -0.70 7.31
C ILE A 26 10.71 -0.08 6.91
N GLY A 27 10.48 1.18 7.29
CA GLY A 27 9.23 1.90 6.99
C GLY A 27 9.38 3.11 6.06
N ALA A 28 10.60 3.42 5.62
CA ALA A 28 10.86 4.54 4.71
C ALA A 28 12.17 4.36 3.92
N TRP A 29 12.24 4.97 2.73
CA TRP A 29 13.34 4.86 1.77
C TRP A 29 13.85 6.23 1.31
N LEU A 30 15.02 6.23 0.67
CA LEU A 30 15.73 7.45 0.30
C LEU A 30 15.04 8.23 -0.84
N ASP A 31 14.35 7.51 -1.72
CA ASP A 31 13.64 8.02 -2.88
C ASP A 31 12.30 7.29 -3.09
N GLU A 32 11.43 7.88 -3.90
CA GLU A 32 10.10 7.35 -4.20
C GLU A 32 10.15 6.03 -4.97
N GLY A 33 11.11 5.86 -5.89
CA GLY A 33 11.24 4.66 -6.72
C GLY A 33 11.52 3.43 -5.87
N THR A 34 12.53 3.50 -5.01
CA THR A 34 12.85 2.42 -4.06
C THR A 34 11.68 2.13 -3.12
N ALA A 35 10.96 3.16 -2.65
CA ALA A 35 9.80 2.96 -1.79
C ALA A 35 8.69 2.17 -2.50
N LYS A 36 8.44 2.48 -3.78
CA LYS A 36 7.45 1.76 -4.61
C LYS A 36 7.88 0.33 -4.91
N GLU A 37 9.12 0.13 -5.34
CA GLU A 37 9.67 -1.20 -5.65
C GLU A 37 9.50 -2.15 -4.47
N GLN A 38 9.93 -1.72 -3.27
CA GLN A 38 9.83 -2.54 -2.07
C GLN A 38 8.39 -2.86 -1.66
N ALA A 39 7.46 -1.92 -1.87
CA ALA A 39 6.05 -2.15 -1.59
C ALA A 39 5.46 -3.17 -2.58
N MET A 40 5.75 -3.04 -3.87
CA MET A 40 5.28 -3.95 -4.92
C MET A 40 5.84 -5.38 -4.75
N GLU A 41 7.10 -5.50 -4.33
CA GLU A 41 7.70 -6.80 -3.96
C GLU A 41 7.05 -7.43 -2.71
N SER A 42 6.27 -6.65 -1.94
CA SER A 42 5.59 -7.06 -0.71
C SER A 42 4.06 -7.10 -0.85
N GLU A 43 3.55 -7.42 -2.04
CA GLU A 43 2.11 -7.56 -2.34
C GLU A 43 1.29 -6.25 -2.18
N TRP A 44 1.93 -5.09 -2.17
CA TRP A 44 1.18 -3.84 -2.36
C TRP A 44 0.97 -3.59 -3.85
N ALA A 45 -0.16 -2.98 -4.19
CA ALA A 45 -0.49 -2.64 -5.57
C ALA A 45 -0.45 -1.13 -5.79
N GLU A 46 0.18 -0.71 -6.89
CA GLU A 46 -0.03 0.62 -7.48
C GLU A 46 -1.16 0.50 -8.51
N ILE A 47 -2.30 1.13 -8.24
CA ILE A 47 -3.47 1.12 -9.12
C ILE A 47 -3.74 2.57 -9.54
N GLY A 48 -3.39 2.89 -10.79
CA GLY A 48 -3.28 4.27 -11.24
C GLY A 48 -2.07 4.95 -10.58
N ASN A 49 -2.28 6.05 -9.87
CA ASN A 49 -1.23 6.77 -9.10
C ASN A 49 -1.46 6.66 -7.59
N LYS A 50 -2.07 5.57 -7.14
CA LYS A 50 -2.45 5.32 -5.74
C LYS A 50 -1.95 3.97 -5.28
N HIS A 51 -1.65 3.86 -3.99
CA HIS A 51 -1.04 2.68 -3.40
C HIS A 51 -2.02 2.00 -2.45
N TYR A 52 -2.11 0.69 -2.52
CA TYR A 52 -3.04 -0.10 -1.70
C TYR A 52 -2.33 -1.28 -1.06
N CYS A 53 -2.56 -1.47 0.24
CA CYS A 53 -2.17 -2.69 0.94
C CYS A 53 -3.01 -3.88 0.44
N PRO A 54 -2.54 -5.13 0.62
CA PRO A 54 -3.26 -6.35 0.16
C PRO A 54 -4.70 -6.46 0.69
N ASP A 55 -4.98 -5.89 1.86
CA ASP A 55 -6.34 -5.86 2.41
C ASP A 55 -7.30 -4.90 1.69
N CYS A 56 -6.79 -3.99 0.85
CA CYS A 56 -7.52 -2.86 0.30
C CYS A 56 -7.72 -2.86 -1.22
N TYR A 57 -7.19 -3.86 -1.91
CA TYR A 57 -7.48 -4.12 -3.32
C TYR A 57 -7.92 -5.59 -3.51
N GLU A 58 -8.52 -5.89 -4.65
CA GLU A 58 -8.92 -7.23 -5.08
C GLU A 58 -8.73 -7.37 -6.59
N PHE A 59 -8.70 -8.60 -7.09
CA PHE A 59 -8.70 -8.87 -8.52
C PHE A 59 -10.14 -8.90 -9.03
N ASP A 60 -10.40 -8.18 -10.12
CA ASP A 60 -11.70 -8.17 -10.80
C ASP A 60 -11.66 -9.10 -12.00
N ASP A 61 -12.35 -10.24 -11.92
CA ASP A 61 -12.36 -11.27 -12.96
C ASP A 61 -13.02 -10.81 -14.28
N GLU A 62 -13.89 -9.79 -14.26
CA GLU A 62 -14.53 -9.28 -15.48
C GLU A 62 -13.60 -8.34 -16.25
N LEU A 63 -12.80 -7.56 -15.52
CA LEU A 63 -11.83 -6.61 -16.09
C LEU A 63 -10.45 -7.23 -16.33
N ASP A 64 -10.16 -8.39 -15.71
CA ASP A 64 -8.84 -9.04 -15.69
C ASP A 64 -7.75 -8.12 -15.09
N GLU A 65 -8.11 -7.32 -14.08
CA GLU A 65 -7.26 -6.27 -13.48
C GLU A 65 -7.44 -6.18 -11.95
N TYR A 66 -6.44 -5.61 -11.24
CA TYR A 66 -6.58 -5.28 -9.82
C TYR A 66 -7.31 -3.95 -9.62
N VAL A 67 -8.31 -3.95 -8.73
CA VAL A 67 -9.13 -2.79 -8.41
C VAL A 67 -9.15 -2.50 -6.91
N PRO A 68 -9.31 -1.23 -6.48
CA PRO A 68 -9.48 -0.92 -5.06
C PRO A 68 -10.80 -1.50 -4.54
N LYS A 69 -10.76 -2.15 -3.36
CA LYS A 69 -11.97 -2.66 -2.71
C LYS A 69 -12.92 -1.51 -2.39
N LYS A 70 -14.20 -1.71 -2.68
CA LYS A 70 -15.27 -0.77 -2.28
C LYS A 70 -15.20 -0.55 -0.76
N LYS A 71 -15.40 0.68 -0.28
CA LYS A 71 -15.55 0.92 1.16
C LYS A 71 -16.80 0.16 1.60
N GLY A 72 -16.66 -0.76 2.56
CA GLY A 72 -17.79 -1.52 3.07
C GLY A 72 -18.88 -0.56 3.53
N GLY A 73 -20.03 -0.59 2.87
CA GLY A 73 -21.26 -0.07 3.46
C GLY A 73 -21.56 -0.98 4.63
N SER A 74 -21.54 -0.44 5.84
CA SER A 74 -22.09 -1.10 7.03
C SER A 74 -23.58 -1.36 6.80
N ASN A 75 -23.97 -2.50 6.21
CA ASN A 75 -25.34 -2.99 6.27
C ASN A 75 -25.47 -4.45 5.78
N GLU A 76 -24.91 -5.40 6.51
CA GLU A 76 -25.58 -6.70 6.65
C GLU A 76 -26.23 -6.69 8.03
N ARG A 77 -27.51 -6.33 8.03
CA ARG A 77 -28.39 -6.40 9.19
C ARG A 77 -28.78 -7.87 9.39
N ALA A 78 -28.74 -8.26 10.66
CA ALA A 78 -29.63 -9.19 11.38
C ALA A 78 -30.44 -10.20 10.55
#